data_AF-A0A9Q9MFG8-F1
#
_entry.id   AF-A0A9Q9MFG8-F1
#
_cell.length_a   1.000
_cell.length_b   1.000
_cell.length_c   1.000
_cell.angle_alpha   90.00
_cell.angle_beta   90.00
_cell.angle_gamma   90.00
#
_symmetry.space_group_name_H-M   'P 1'
#
loop_
_entity.id
_entity.type
_entity.pdbx_description
1 polymer ?
#
loop_
_entity_poly.entity_id
_entity_poly.type
_entity_poly.pdbx_seq_one_letter_code
_entity_poly.pdbx_strand_id
1 'polypeptide(L)'
;MTEALTPRWQEADEAVESLVAELVAAAARTADRTSDRAARSARRRPGGRTRSKRLPGTRRLIADVVRAHRLAPGVRVDRNTVAALLIGHRDLVSNPVLVVAVAQACGIITGRKLTAKKAARLRAASVRVGKLIARAAEETRRVPAQRTGTASLAEDAPVVRTAPPAGGEPPAQPVPSVAMVTPVDGATPVAVPARAAGKRTGPDPATRRQRRERRRLRQRARRARRLRRLRWLAAVALLVVVALVAAGLLVAG
;
A
#
# COMPACT_ATOMS: atom_id res chain seq x y z
N MET A 1 -2.60 25.67 -11.22
CA MET A 1 -1.84 26.10 -10.03
C MET A 1 -1.51 24.88 -9.21
N THR A 2 -0.34 24.32 -9.48
CA THR A 2 0.24 23.19 -8.75
C THR A 2 0.81 23.75 -7.45
N GLU A 3 0.16 23.44 -6.33
CA GLU A 3 0.75 23.55 -5.00
C GLU A 3 2.13 22.87 -5.06
N ALA A 4 3.19 23.67 -5.03
CA ALA A 4 4.54 23.19 -4.96
C ALA A 4 4.67 22.44 -3.64
N LEU A 5 4.67 21.11 -3.71
CA LEU A 5 5.04 20.25 -2.60
C LEU A 5 6.33 20.83 -2.01
N THR A 6 6.25 21.26 -0.76
CA THR A 6 7.36 21.89 -0.03
C THR A 6 8.67 21.14 -0.28
N PRO A 7 9.79 21.86 -0.54
CA PRO A 7 11.08 21.25 -0.90
C PRO A 7 11.62 20.26 0.16
N ARG A 8 11.07 20.28 1.37
CA ARG A 8 11.50 19.46 2.51
C ARG A 8 11.22 17.95 2.36
N TRP A 9 10.15 17.58 1.66
CA TRP A 9 9.82 16.17 1.42
C TRP A 9 10.41 15.63 0.11
N GLN A 10 10.92 16.51 -0.75
CA GLN A 10 11.36 16.17 -2.10
C GLN A 10 12.51 15.16 -2.08
N GLU A 11 13.55 15.41 -1.29
CA GLU A 11 14.70 14.50 -1.17
C GLU A 11 14.29 13.10 -0.67
N ALA A 12 13.35 13.04 0.29
CA ALA A 12 12.85 11.78 0.82
C ALA A 12 12.03 11.02 -0.23
N ASP A 13 11.19 11.72 -0.98
CA ASP A 13 10.37 11.13 -2.05
C ASP A 13 11.22 10.65 -3.23
N GLU A 14 12.20 11.42 -3.67
CA GLU A 14 13.14 11.02 -4.73
C GLU A 14 13.95 9.78 -4.33
N ALA A 15 14.39 9.71 -3.06
CA ALA A 15 15.10 8.55 -2.54
C ALA A 15 14.20 7.30 -2.44
N VAL A 16 12.93 7.48 -2.02
CA VAL A 16 11.93 6.40 -2.02
C VAL A 16 11.67 5.91 -3.44
N GLU A 17 11.44 6.81 -4.39
CA GLU A 17 11.18 6.48 -5.79
C GLU A 17 12.35 5.74 -6.42
N SER A 18 13.59 6.18 -6.17
CA SER A 18 14.80 5.51 -6.67
C SER A 18 14.93 4.08 -6.13
N LEU A 19 14.70 3.88 -4.83
CA LEU A 19 14.77 2.56 -4.21
C LEU A 19 13.64 1.64 -4.70
N VAL A 20 12.43 2.17 -4.83
CA VAL A 20 11.26 1.44 -5.35
C VAL A 20 11.48 1.08 -6.82
N ALA A 21 12.04 1.97 -7.64
CA ALA A 21 12.37 1.71 -9.03
C ALA A 21 13.36 0.54 -9.16
N GLU A 22 14.39 0.47 -8.31
CA GLU A 22 15.32 -0.67 -8.30
C GLU A 22 14.59 -1.99 -7.95
N LEU A 23 13.72 -1.96 -6.94
CA LEU A 23 12.92 -3.12 -6.53
C LEU A 23 11.95 -3.56 -7.63
N VAL A 24 11.24 -2.62 -8.25
CA VAL A 24 10.30 -2.87 -9.35
C VAL A 24 11.04 -3.42 -10.56
N ALA A 25 12.22 -2.90 -10.89
CA ALA A 25 13.05 -3.46 -11.96
C ALA A 25 13.50 -4.90 -11.66
N ALA A 26 13.85 -5.21 -10.41
CA ALA A 26 14.14 -6.59 -9.98
C ALA A 26 12.91 -7.50 -10.06
N ALA A 27 11.75 -6.98 -9.69
CA ALA A 27 10.48 -7.69 -9.76
C ALA A 27 10.03 -7.92 -11.22
N ALA A 28 10.27 -6.97 -12.13
CA ALA A 28 9.97 -7.09 -13.55
C ALA A 28 10.76 -8.25 -14.21
N ARG A 29 12.08 -8.32 -13.96
CA ARG A 29 12.92 -9.46 -14.39
C ARG A 29 12.40 -10.81 -13.90
N THR A 30 11.76 -10.80 -12.72
CA THR A 30 11.13 -11.99 -12.14
C THR A 30 9.85 -12.37 -12.88
N ALA A 31 9.02 -11.37 -13.19
CA ALA A 31 7.80 -11.56 -13.96
C ALA A 31 8.10 -12.18 -15.33
N ASP A 32 9.10 -11.68 -16.05
CA ASP A 32 9.50 -12.19 -17.37
C ASP A 32 9.90 -13.68 -17.32
N ARG A 33 10.73 -14.06 -16.35
CA ARG A 33 11.12 -15.47 -16.17
C ARG A 33 9.93 -16.37 -15.82
N THR A 34 8.99 -15.88 -15.01
CA THR A 34 7.78 -16.65 -14.69
C THR A 34 6.83 -16.77 -15.87
N SER A 35 6.71 -15.75 -16.74
CA SER A 35 5.95 -15.87 -17.98
C SER A 35 6.61 -16.84 -18.96
N ASP A 36 7.94 -16.82 -19.10
CA ASP A 36 8.66 -17.76 -19.98
C ASP A 36 8.52 -19.20 -19.52
N ARG A 37 8.58 -19.44 -18.21
CA ARG A 37 8.34 -20.78 -17.64
C ARG A 37 6.90 -21.22 -17.87
N ALA A 38 5.94 -20.31 -17.70
CA ALA A 38 4.53 -20.59 -17.98
C ALA A 38 4.30 -20.91 -19.46
N ALA A 39 4.89 -20.14 -20.38
CA ALA A 39 4.80 -20.36 -21.83
C ALA A 39 5.41 -21.71 -22.24
N ARG A 40 6.60 -22.04 -21.72
CA ARG A 40 7.23 -23.36 -21.94
C ARG A 40 6.41 -24.51 -21.38
N SER A 41 5.81 -24.33 -20.19
CA SER A 41 4.94 -25.36 -19.60
C SER A 41 3.63 -25.57 -20.36
N ALA A 42 3.09 -24.51 -20.99
CA ALA A 42 1.89 -24.59 -21.81
C ALA A 42 2.16 -25.35 -23.13
N ARG A 43 3.35 -25.22 -23.72
CA ARG A 43 3.74 -25.99 -24.92
C ARG A 43 3.89 -27.50 -24.67
N ARG A 44 4.07 -27.93 -23.41
CA ARG A 44 4.23 -29.36 -23.05
C ARG A 44 2.92 -30.07 -22.67
N ARG A 45 1.76 -29.40 -22.71
CA ARG A 45 0.47 -30.02 -22.39
C ARG A 45 -0.48 -29.94 -23.59
N PRO A 46 -0.83 -31.06 -24.23
CA PRO A 46 -1.96 -31.10 -25.16
C PRO A 46 -3.26 -31.06 -24.34
N GLY A 47 -4.09 -30.04 -24.56
CA GLY A 47 -5.45 -29.98 -24.05
C GLY A 47 -5.63 -29.42 -22.63
N GLY A 48 -6.49 -28.41 -22.52
CA GLY A 48 -7.17 -28.09 -21.26
C GLY A 48 -7.09 -26.64 -20.80
N ARG A 49 -8.10 -25.87 -21.21
CA ARG A 49 -8.52 -24.55 -20.69
C ARG A 49 -7.56 -23.38 -20.91
N THR A 50 -7.97 -22.51 -21.84
CA THR A 50 -7.57 -21.11 -21.96
C THR A 50 -7.84 -20.35 -20.66
N ARG A 51 -6.90 -20.41 -19.71
CA ARG A 51 -6.91 -19.59 -18.50
C ARG A 51 -6.77 -18.12 -18.92
N SER A 52 -7.92 -17.44 -18.88
CA SER A 52 -8.13 -16.00 -18.76
C SER A 52 -6.87 -15.12 -18.87
N LYS A 53 -6.82 -14.31 -19.93
CA LYS A 53 -5.89 -13.17 -20.17
C LYS A 53 -6.00 -12.09 -19.07
N ARG A 54 -5.78 -12.43 -17.81
CA ARG A 54 -5.48 -11.45 -16.76
C ARG A 54 -3.99 -11.15 -16.84
N LEU A 55 -3.64 -9.89 -17.05
CA LEU A 55 -2.26 -9.36 -17.00
C LEU A 55 -1.49 -10.07 -15.86
N PRO A 56 -0.62 -11.05 -16.22
CA PRO A 56 -0.22 -12.10 -15.29
C PRO A 56 0.93 -11.70 -14.38
N GLY A 57 1.57 -10.54 -14.62
CA GLY A 57 2.80 -10.15 -13.93
C GLY A 57 2.58 -9.88 -12.44
N THR A 58 1.85 -8.83 -12.08
CA THR A 58 1.92 -8.28 -10.72
C THR A 58 1.28 -9.18 -9.65
N ARG A 59 0.12 -9.77 -9.92
CA ARG A 59 -0.58 -10.59 -8.90
C ARG A 59 0.09 -11.93 -8.65
N ARG A 60 0.64 -12.53 -9.71
CA ARG A 60 1.34 -13.81 -9.64
C ARG A 60 2.70 -13.62 -9.02
N LEU A 61 3.43 -12.58 -9.45
CA LEU A 61 4.68 -12.15 -8.82
C LEU A 61 4.53 -11.94 -7.32
N ILE A 62 3.53 -11.17 -6.86
CA ILE A 62 3.34 -10.97 -5.43
C ILE A 62 3.06 -12.30 -4.72
N ALA A 63 2.27 -13.19 -5.32
CA ALA A 63 2.00 -14.51 -4.74
C ALA A 63 3.26 -15.40 -4.69
N ASP A 64 4.08 -15.36 -5.74
CA ASP A 64 5.34 -16.10 -5.82
C ASP A 64 6.37 -15.54 -4.84
N VAL A 65 6.43 -14.21 -4.67
CA VAL A 65 7.26 -13.53 -3.67
C VAL A 65 6.81 -13.93 -2.26
N VAL A 66 5.51 -13.86 -1.95
CA VAL A 66 4.98 -14.29 -0.64
C VAL A 66 5.27 -15.78 -0.39
N ARG A 67 5.14 -16.63 -1.42
CA ARG A 67 5.46 -18.06 -1.32
C ARG A 67 6.96 -18.31 -1.10
N ALA A 68 7.82 -17.61 -1.83
CA ALA A 68 9.28 -17.69 -1.66
C ALA A 68 9.73 -17.12 -0.31
N HIS A 69 9.03 -16.13 0.22
CA HIS A 69 9.33 -15.50 1.49
C HIS A 69 8.85 -16.30 2.70
N ARG A 70 7.81 -17.14 2.55
CA ARG A 70 7.49 -18.18 3.55
C ARG A 70 8.63 -19.18 3.79
N LEU A 71 9.70 -19.10 2.99
CA LEU A 71 10.92 -19.89 3.16
C LEU A 71 12.00 -19.15 3.98
N ALA A 72 11.81 -17.88 4.35
CA ALA A 72 12.73 -17.10 5.17
C ALA A 72 12.15 -16.86 6.58
N PRO A 73 12.83 -17.27 7.66
CA PRO A 73 12.32 -17.19 9.03
C PRO A 73 12.27 -15.75 9.55
N GLY A 74 11.23 -15.41 10.33
CA GLY A 74 11.18 -14.23 11.20
C GLY A 74 10.33 -13.04 10.74
N VAL A 75 9.90 -12.95 9.46
CA VAL A 75 9.05 -11.83 8.99
C VAL A 75 7.83 -12.34 8.24
N ARG A 76 6.64 -12.06 8.78
CA ARG A 76 5.37 -12.32 8.09
C ARG A 76 5.13 -11.26 7.02
N VAL A 77 5.39 -11.62 5.76
CA VAL A 77 5.13 -10.74 4.62
C VAL A 77 3.80 -11.11 3.97
N ASP A 78 2.79 -10.23 4.11
CA ASP A 78 1.51 -10.36 3.41
C ASP A 78 1.59 -9.76 2.00
N ARG A 79 0.69 -10.25 1.14
CA ARG A 79 0.43 -9.71 -0.20
C ARG A 79 0.25 -8.19 -0.20
N ASN A 80 -0.48 -7.64 0.77
CA ASN A 80 -0.74 -6.20 0.82
C ASN A 80 0.53 -5.43 1.18
N THR A 81 1.36 -5.96 2.08
CA THR A 81 2.66 -5.39 2.45
C THR A 81 3.59 -5.31 1.24
N VAL A 82 3.71 -6.39 0.46
CA VAL A 82 4.52 -6.39 -0.77
C VAL A 82 3.96 -5.40 -1.80
N ALA A 83 2.64 -5.37 -1.98
CA ALA A 83 2.01 -4.45 -2.92
C ALA A 83 2.24 -2.98 -2.51
N ALA A 84 2.10 -2.66 -1.23
CA ALA A 84 2.33 -1.31 -0.70
C ALA A 84 3.81 -0.90 -0.79
N LEU A 85 4.75 -1.83 -0.54
CA LEU A 85 6.17 -1.60 -0.75
C LEU A 85 6.48 -1.25 -2.22
N LEU A 86 5.96 -2.03 -3.16
CA LEU A 86 6.16 -1.79 -4.61
C LEU A 86 5.45 -0.54 -5.12
N ILE A 87 4.51 0.01 -4.37
CA ILE A 87 3.86 1.30 -4.65
C ILE A 87 4.67 2.46 -4.05
N GLY A 88 5.60 2.19 -3.13
CA GLY A 88 6.42 3.21 -2.47
C GLY A 88 5.86 3.74 -1.15
N HIS A 89 5.15 2.92 -0.40
CA HIS A 89 4.68 3.32 0.93
C HIS A 89 5.87 3.59 1.87
N ARG A 90 6.05 4.85 2.29
CA ARG A 90 7.23 5.35 3.01
C ARG A 90 7.61 4.50 4.22
N ASP A 91 6.64 4.14 5.07
CA ASP A 91 6.86 3.31 6.27
C ASP A 91 7.37 1.90 6.00
N LEU A 92 7.04 1.35 4.82
CA LEU A 92 7.48 0.00 4.45
C LEU A 92 8.84 0.04 3.76
N VAL A 93 9.12 1.11 3.02
CA VAL A 93 10.40 1.33 2.31
C VAL A 93 11.54 1.63 3.29
N SER A 94 11.23 2.25 4.43
CA SER A 94 12.18 2.50 5.53
C SER A 94 12.52 1.24 6.34
N ASN A 95 11.82 0.11 6.13
CA ASN A 95 12.12 -1.15 6.79
C ASN A 95 13.16 -1.96 5.97
N PRO A 96 14.44 -2.00 6.40
CA PRO A 96 15.50 -2.64 5.62
C PRO A 96 15.34 -4.16 5.54
N VAL A 97 14.71 -4.77 6.55
CA VAL A 97 14.49 -6.22 6.58
C VAL A 97 13.47 -6.60 5.50
N LEU A 98 12.36 -5.87 5.42
CA LEU A 98 11.33 -6.09 4.42
C LEU A 98 11.87 -5.88 3.00
N VAL A 99 12.62 -4.79 2.76
CA VAL A 99 13.23 -4.48 1.45
C VAL A 99 14.16 -5.60 0.98
N VAL A 100 15.09 -6.04 1.83
CA VAL A 100 16.04 -7.11 1.48
C VAL A 100 15.31 -8.42 1.23
N ALA A 101 14.33 -8.74 2.06
CA ALA A 101 13.70 -10.04 2.00
C ALA A 101 12.77 -10.16 0.78
N VAL A 102 12.13 -9.07 0.34
CA VAL A 102 11.46 -8.99 -0.98
C VAL A 102 12.47 -9.13 -2.13
N ALA A 103 13.61 -8.43 -2.07
CA ALA A 103 14.65 -8.54 -3.10
C ALA A 103 15.25 -9.95 -3.19
N GLN A 104 15.45 -10.61 -2.05
CA GLN A 104 15.92 -11.99 -1.96
C GLN A 104 14.90 -12.97 -2.52
N ALA A 105 13.60 -12.78 -2.23
CA ALA A 105 12.54 -13.58 -2.82
C ALA A 105 12.51 -13.46 -4.36
N CYS A 106 12.65 -12.24 -4.90
CA CYS A 106 12.81 -12.04 -6.35
C CYS A 106 14.05 -12.77 -6.90
N GLY A 107 15.16 -12.76 -6.16
CA GLY A 107 16.37 -13.52 -6.48
C GLY A 107 16.14 -15.03 -6.55
N ILE A 108 15.45 -15.61 -5.55
CA ILE A 108 15.10 -17.03 -5.50
C ILE A 108 14.25 -17.42 -6.71
N ILE A 109 13.21 -16.64 -7.03
CA ILE A 109 12.32 -16.92 -8.17
C ILE A 109 13.07 -16.82 -9.50
N THR A 110 14.00 -15.86 -9.60
CA THR A 110 14.87 -15.72 -10.77
C THR A 110 16.05 -16.69 -10.80
N GLY A 111 16.23 -17.53 -9.78
CA GLY A 111 17.40 -18.41 -9.66
C GLY A 111 18.73 -17.66 -9.52
N ARG A 112 18.71 -16.37 -9.19
CA ARG A 112 19.89 -15.53 -8.94
C ARG A 112 19.91 -15.14 -7.47
N LYS A 113 20.78 -15.78 -6.69
CA LYS A 113 20.90 -15.44 -5.26
C LYS A 113 21.30 -13.96 -5.10
N LEU A 114 20.66 -13.28 -4.16
CA LEU A 114 21.04 -11.93 -3.79
C LEU A 114 22.42 -11.99 -3.12
N THR A 115 23.41 -11.29 -3.68
CA THR A 115 24.76 -11.27 -3.09
C THR A 115 24.74 -10.50 -1.77
N ALA A 116 25.61 -10.88 -0.83
CA ALA A 116 25.73 -10.21 0.46
C ALA A 116 26.02 -8.70 0.30
N LYS A 117 26.89 -8.35 -0.65
CA LYS A 117 27.20 -6.94 -1.01
C LYS A 117 25.95 -6.17 -1.46
N LYS A 118 25.10 -6.77 -2.30
CA LYS A 118 23.86 -6.13 -2.76
C LYS A 118 22.82 -6.02 -1.64
N ALA A 119 22.69 -7.05 -0.82
CA ALA A 119 21.82 -7.01 0.36
C ALA A 119 22.24 -5.88 1.32
N ALA A 120 23.54 -5.75 1.61
CA ALA A 120 24.06 -4.67 2.45
C ALA A 120 23.78 -3.27 1.85
N ARG A 121 23.95 -3.10 0.54
CA ARG A 121 23.61 -1.85 -0.16
C ARG A 121 22.12 -1.50 -0.03
N LEU A 122 21.23 -2.48 -0.22
CA LEU A 122 19.78 -2.26 -0.06
C LEU A 122 19.40 -1.90 1.37
N ARG A 123 20.01 -2.55 2.38
CA ARG A 123 19.82 -2.16 3.80
C ARG A 123 20.26 -0.73 4.04
N ALA A 124 21.47 -0.38 3.59
CA ALA A 124 22.00 0.98 3.77
C ALA A 124 21.12 2.03 3.07
N ALA A 125 20.62 1.75 1.86
CA ALA A 125 19.71 2.63 1.14
C ALA A 125 18.38 2.81 1.90
N SER A 126 17.77 1.73 2.36
CA SER A 126 16.52 1.77 3.14
C SER A 126 16.68 2.52 4.46
N VAL A 127 17.80 2.33 5.17
CA VAL A 127 18.13 3.08 6.39
C VAL A 127 18.31 4.58 6.09
N ARG A 128 18.98 4.94 5.00
CA ARG A 128 19.12 6.36 4.58
C ARG A 128 17.76 6.99 4.28
N VAL A 129 16.89 6.29 3.57
CA VAL A 129 15.51 6.73 3.31
C VAL A 129 14.76 6.94 4.62
N GLY A 130 14.87 6.01 5.58
CA GLY A 130 14.27 6.17 6.91
C GLY A 130 14.75 7.42 7.64
N LYS A 131 16.05 7.74 7.55
CA LYS A 131 16.62 8.97 8.13
C LYS A 131 16.09 10.24 7.45
N LEU A 132 15.97 10.25 6.12
CA LEU A 132 15.40 11.38 5.38
C LEU A 132 13.92 11.62 5.75
N ILE A 133 13.14 10.54 5.86
CA ILE A 133 11.73 10.62 6.30
C ILE A 133 11.65 11.17 7.73
N ALA A 134 12.49 10.67 8.65
CA ALA A 134 12.51 11.16 10.03
C ALA A 134 12.91 12.64 10.12
N ARG A 135 13.91 13.06 9.34
CA ARG A 135 14.34 14.47 9.26
C ARG A 135 13.21 15.36 8.74
N ALA A 136 12.57 14.99 7.63
CA ALA A 136 11.46 15.75 7.06
C ALA A 136 10.27 15.84 8.04
N ALA A 137 9.98 14.76 8.77
CA ALA A 137 8.94 14.74 9.79
C ALA A 137 9.26 15.67 10.98
N GLU A 138 10.51 15.67 11.46
CA GLU A 138 10.97 16.54 12.55
C GLU A 138 10.96 18.02 12.14
N GLU A 139 11.42 18.34 10.93
CA GLU A 139 11.34 19.70 10.36
C GLU A 139 9.89 20.16 10.15
N THR A 140 8.96 19.23 9.89
CA THR A 140 7.53 19.54 9.82
C THR A 140 6.97 19.85 11.22
N ARG A 141 7.40 19.12 12.25
CA ARG A 141 6.96 19.33 13.64
C ARG A 141 7.50 20.64 14.25
N ARG A 142 8.69 21.07 13.85
CA ARG A 142 9.35 22.29 14.36
C ARG A 142 8.81 23.60 13.79
N VAL A 143 7.97 23.56 12.76
CA VAL A 143 7.26 24.76 12.31
C VAL A 143 6.07 24.96 13.26
N PRO A 144 6.08 25.97 14.16
CA PRO A 144 4.86 26.35 14.84
C PRO A 144 3.85 26.67 13.75
N ALA A 145 2.64 26.12 13.87
CA ALA A 145 1.55 26.41 12.95
C ALA A 145 1.48 27.93 12.75
N GLN A 146 2.01 28.44 11.64
CA GLN A 146 1.73 29.77 11.19
C GLN A 146 0.25 29.72 10.88
N ARG A 147 -0.53 30.14 11.87
CA ARG A 147 -1.91 30.54 11.74
C ARG A 147 -1.93 31.45 10.52
N THR A 148 -2.36 30.92 9.38
CA THR A 148 -2.85 31.74 8.30
C THR A 148 -3.95 32.57 8.93
N GLY A 149 -3.64 33.84 9.18
CA GLY A 149 -4.61 34.82 9.59
C GLY A 149 -5.63 34.94 8.47
N THR A 150 -6.75 34.24 8.61
CA THR A 150 -8.01 34.81 8.16
C THR A 150 -8.37 35.84 9.19
N ALA A 151 -8.13 37.10 8.80
CA ALA A 151 -8.54 38.28 9.52
C ALA A 151 -9.96 38.09 10.04
N SER A 152 -10.06 38.18 11.36
CA SER A 152 -11.23 38.61 12.08
C SER A 152 -11.71 39.95 11.50
N LEU A 153 -12.75 39.90 10.68
CA LEU A 153 -13.85 40.88 10.73
C LEU A 153 -14.94 40.13 11.51
N ALA A 154 -15.05 40.33 12.83
CA ALA A 154 -15.86 41.40 13.40
C ALA A 154 -17.24 41.45 12.73
N GLU A 155 -18.15 40.60 13.19
CA GLU A 155 -19.56 40.98 13.30
C GLU A 155 -20.07 40.51 14.67
N ASP A 156 -20.39 41.51 15.48
CA ASP A 156 -20.97 41.46 16.80
C ASP A 156 -22.28 40.66 16.84
N ALA A 157 -22.46 39.84 17.88
CA ALA A 157 -23.75 39.69 18.59
C ALA A 157 -23.62 38.71 19.77
N PRO A 158 -24.43 38.87 20.84
CA PRO A 158 -23.92 38.78 22.20
C PRO A 158 -24.09 37.42 22.87
N VAL A 159 -23.16 37.17 23.78
CA VAL A 159 -23.18 36.14 24.80
C VAL A 159 -24.43 36.29 25.67
N VAL A 160 -25.43 35.43 25.47
CA VAL A 160 -26.43 35.13 26.49
C VAL A 160 -25.94 33.91 27.27
N ARG A 161 -25.42 34.18 28.46
CA ARG A 161 -25.22 33.18 29.51
C ARG A 161 -26.60 32.73 30.02
N THR A 162 -26.90 31.45 29.89
CA THR A 162 -27.85 30.78 30.80
C THR A 162 -27.14 29.62 31.48
N ALA A 163 -27.06 29.73 32.80
CA ALA A 163 -26.60 28.69 33.71
C ALA A 163 -27.63 27.54 33.79
N PRO A 164 -27.25 26.35 34.30
CA PRO A 164 -28.02 25.11 34.18
C PRO A 164 -29.01 24.93 35.34
N PRO A 165 -30.16 24.24 35.15
CA PRO A 165 -30.87 23.62 36.25
C PRO A 165 -30.40 22.17 36.46
N ALA A 166 -30.19 21.89 37.74
CA ALA A 166 -29.87 20.61 38.33
C ALA A 166 -31.01 19.57 38.18
N GLY A 167 -30.65 18.31 38.37
CA GLY A 167 -31.60 17.25 38.75
C GLY A 167 -31.69 16.10 37.76
N GLY A 168 -31.09 14.96 38.10
CA GLY A 168 -31.25 13.70 37.39
C GLY A 168 -30.19 12.67 37.78
N GLU A 169 -30.58 11.74 38.66
CA GLU A 169 -29.77 10.70 39.29
C GLU A 169 -28.89 9.84 38.36
N PRO A 170 -27.76 9.31 38.87
CA PRO A 170 -26.94 8.32 38.18
C PRO A 170 -27.43 6.88 38.44
N PRO A 171 -27.58 6.00 37.43
CA PRO A 171 -27.64 4.58 37.70
C PRO A 171 -26.25 4.02 38.00
N ALA A 172 -26.18 3.31 39.13
CA ALA A 172 -25.04 2.63 39.69
C ALA A 172 -24.38 1.62 38.71
N GLN A 173 -23.06 1.52 38.85
CA GLN A 173 -22.22 0.48 38.23
C GLN A 173 -22.59 -0.93 38.74
N PRO A 174 -21.99 -1.99 38.15
CA PRO A 174 -20.89 -2.55 38.94
C PRO A 174 -19.62 -2.86 38.16
N VAL A 175 -18.54 -2.55 38.85
CA VAL A 175 -17.13 -2.92 38.69
C VAL A 175 -16.88 -4.40 38.38
N PRO A 176 -15.80 -4.73 37.65
CA PRO A 176 -15.28 -6.09 37.51
C PRO A 176 -14.46 -6.47 38.75
N SER A 177 -14.78 -7.61 39.38
CA SER A 177 -13.94 -8.24 40.41
C SER A 177 -13.32 -9.55 39.93
N VAL A 178 -12.08 -9.72 40.34
CA VAL A 178 -11.06 -10.72 39.99
C VAL A 178 -11.27 -12.02 40.78
N ALA A 179 -10.53 -13.07 40.38
CA ALA A 179 -10.14 -14.30 41.11
C ALA A 179 -10.94 -15.56 40.68
N MET A 180 -10.40 -16.77 40.48
CA MET A 180 -9.11 -17.39 40.76
C MET A 180 -8.79 -18.49 39.74
N VAL A 181 -7.50 -18.78 39.59
CA VAL A 181 -6.95 -20.03 39.07
C VAL A 181 -6.87 -21.04 40.22
N THR A 182 -7.34 -22.27 40.02
CA THR A 182 -6.65 -23.54 40.40
C THR A 182 -7.29 -24.72 39.67
N PRO A 183 -6.52 -25.79 39.36
CA PRO A 183 -6.99 -26.95 38.59
C PRO A 183 -7.58 -28.03 39.51
N VAL A 184 -8.57 -28.80 39.03
CA VAL A 184 -8.92 -30.08 39.63
C VAL A 184 -9.53 -31.02 38.58
N ASP A 185 -9.03 -32.25 38.61
CA ASP A 185 -9.47 -33.41 37.85
C ASP A 185 -10.95 -33.75 38.08
N GLY A 186 -11.56 -34.41 37.09
CA GLY A 186 -12.74 -35.26 37.34
C GLY A 186 -13.93 -35.00 36.43
N ALA A 187 -14.02 -35.80 35.37
CA ALA A 187 -15.23 -36.38 34.78
C ALA A 187 -16.52 -35.53 34.66
N THR A 188 -16.88 -35.19 33.41
CA THR A 188 -18.17 -35.57 32.78
C THR A 188 -18.17 -35.17 31.30
N PRO A 189 -18.62 -36.02 30.37
CA PRO A 189 -18.73 -35.64 28.96
C PRO A 189 -19.93 -34.70 28.76
N VAL A 190 -19.66 -33.42 28.57
CA VAL A 190 -20.67 -32.44 28.15
C VAL A 190 -21.03 -32.72 26.68
N ALA A 191 -22.28 -33.08 26.46
CA ALA A 191 -22.86 -33.27 25.14
C ALA A 191 -22.69 -32.00 24.28
N VAL A 192 -21.97 -32.14 23.16
CA VAL A 192 -21.85 -31.10 22.13
C VAL A 192 -23.22 -30.95 21.47
N PRO A 193 -23.89 -29.78 21.53
CA PRO A 193 -25.14 -29.59 20.83
C PRO A 193 -24.91 -29.72 19.33
N ALA A 194 -25.65 -30.63 18.70
CA ALA A 194 -25.68 -30.82 17.26
C ALA A 194 -25.90 -29.47 16.59
N ARG A 195 -24.87 -29.00 15.88
CA ARG A 195 -24.88 -27.74 15.15
C ARG A 195 -25.91 -27.84 14.03
N ALA A 196 -27.11 -27.32 14.29
CA ALA A 196 -28.18 -27.25 13.32
C ALA A 196 -27.63 -26.69 12.00
N ALA A 197 -27.72 -27.50 10.94
CA ALA A 197 -27.36 -27.15 9.59
C ALA A 197 -28.37 -26.11 9.06
N GLY A 198 -28.24 -24.87 9.54
CA GLY A 198 -28.96 -23.74 9.00
C GLY A 198 -28.57 -23.59 7.54
N LYS A 199 -29.53 -23.87 6.64
CA LYS A 199 -29.44 -23.55 5.21
C LYS A 199 -29.14 -22.07 5.10
N ARG A 200 -27.86 -21.72 4.91
CA ARG A 200 -27.41 -20.36 4.63
C ARG A 200 -28.04 -19.95 3.30
N THR A 201 -29.16 -19.26 3.36
CA THR A 201 -29.76 -18.59 2.22
C THR A 201 -28.71 -17.62 1.68
N GLY A 202 -28.16 -17.96 0.51
CA GLY A 202 -27.15 -17.16 -0.15
C GLY A 202 -27.71 -15.76 -0.46
N PRO A 203 -26.84 -14.74 -0.52
CA PRO A 203 -27.30 -13.37 -0.82
C PRO A 203 -28.03 -13.34 -2.15
N ASP A 204 -29.21 -12.72 -2.11
CA ASP A 204 -30.20 -12.58 -3.18
C ASP A 204 -29.52 -12.26 -4.54
N PRO A 205 -29.82 -13.00 -5.63
CA PRO A 205 -29.27 -12.74 -6.97
C PRO A 205 -29.40 -11.29 -7.44
N ALA A 206 -30.43 -10.55 -7.01
CA ALA A 206 -30.60 -9.13 -7.35
C ALA A 206 -29.45 -8.25 -6.79
N THR A 207 -29.06 -8.50 -5.53
CA THR A 207 -27.94 -7.79 -4.88
C THR A 207 -26.59 -8.09 -5.54
N ARG A 208 -26.43 -9.28 -6.13
CA ARG A 208 -25.21 -9.66 -6.88
C ARG A 208 -25.07 -8.87 -8.18
N ARG A 209 -26.17 -8.58 -8.89
CA ARG A 209 -26.15 -7.79 -10.13
C ARG A 209 -25.78 -6.34 -9.85
N GLN A 210 -26.44 -5.69 -8.88
CA GLN A 210 -26.10 -4.32 -8.47
C GLN A 210 -24.64 -4.17 -8.01
N ARG A 211 -24.11 -5.16 -7.27
CA ARG A 211 -22.71 -5.12 -6.80
C ARG A 211 -21.71 -5.25 -7.96
N ARG A 212 -22.07 -5.96 -9.05
CA ARG A 212 -21.25 -6.05 -10.27
C ARG A 212 -21.26 -4.74 -11.05
N GLU A 213 -22.41 -4.07 -11.16
CA GLU A 213 -22.52 -2.76 -11.82
C GLU A 213 -21.76 -1.66 -11.10
N ARG A 214 -21.90 -1.56 -9.77
CA ARG A 214 -21.10 -0.61 -8.97
C ARG A 214 -19.59 -0.82 -9.16
N ARG A 215 -19.14 -2.08 -9.31
CA ARG A 215 -17.74 -2.38 -9.63
C ARG A 215 -17.35 -1.95 -11.04
N ARG A 216 -18.21 -2.13 -12.05
CA ARG A 216 -17.98 -1.68 -13.42
C ARG A 216 -17.88 -0.16 -13.50
N LEU A 217 -18.76 0.58 -12.82
CA LEU A 217 -18.73 2.04 -12.76
C LEU A 217 -17.44 2.54 -12.09
N ARG A 218 -17.04 1.96 -10.95
CA ARG A 218 -15.77 2.29 -10.29
C ARG A 218 -14.56 1.98 -11.18
N GLN A 219 -14.59 0.91 -11.97
CA GLN A 219 -13.52 0.59 -12.93
C GLN A 219 -13.47 1.58 -14.10
N ARG A 220 -14.62 2.00 -14.65
CA ARG A 220 -14.70 3.04 -15.69
C ARG A 220 -14.15 4.38 -15.18
N ALA A 221 -14.53 4.80 -13.98
CA ALA A 221 -14.02 6.02 -13.36
C ALA A 221 -12.49 5.99 -13.16
N ARG A 222 -11.92 4.84 -12.76
CA ARG A 222 -10.46 4.69 -12.62
C ARG A 222 -9.73 4.73 -13.97
N ARG A 223 -10.31 4.16 -15.04
CA ARG A 223 -9.75 4.23 -16.39
C ARG A 223 -9.76 5.67 -16.93
N ALA A 224 -10.85 6.42 -16.71
CA ALA A 224 -10.93 7.83 -17.11
C ALA A 224 -9.84 8.68 -16.43
N ARG A 225 -9.57 8.48 -15.14
CA ARG A 225 -8.49 9.19 -14.43
C ARG A 225 -7.10 8.84 -14.97
N ARG A 226 -6.85 7.57 -15.34
CA ARG A 226 -5.58 7.15 -15.94
C ARG A 226 -5.36 7.78 -17.31
N LEU A 227 -6.39 7.83 -18.16
CA LEU A 227 -6.30 8.49 -19.46
C LEU A 227 -6.06 9.99 -19.33
N ARG A 228 -6.69 10.65 -18.35
CA ARG A 228 -6.39 12.07 -18.05
C ARG A 228 -4.95 12.28 -17.61
N ARG A 229 -4.42 11.41 -16.74
CA ARG A 229 -2.99 11.47 -16.33
C ARG A 229 -2.04 11.23 -17.51
N LEU A 230 -2.31 10.25 -18.36
CA LEU A 230 -1.48 9.98 -19.55
C LEU A 230 -1.52 11.15 -20.54
N ARG A 231 -2.69 11.73 -20.80
CA ARG A 231 -2.82 12.92 -21.65
C ARG A 231 -2.07 14.12 -21.07
N TRP A 232 -2.14 14.31 -19.76
CA TRP A 232 -1.41 15.37 -19.08
C TRP A 232 0.11 15.18 -19.18
N LEU A 233 0.61 13.96 -18.93
CA LEU A 233 2.03 13.63 -19.08
C LEU A 233 2.52 13.82 -20.53
N ALA A 234 1.71 13.43 -21.52
CA ALA A 234 2.05 13.65 -22.93
C ALA A 234 2.12 15.14 -23.28
N ALA A 235 1.21 15.97 -22.75
CA ALA A 235 1.24 17.42 -22.96
C ALA A 235 2.47 18.07 -22.30
N VAL A 236 2.84 17.63 -21.09
CA VAL A 236 4.05 18.11 -20.40
C VAL A 236 5.31 17.72 -21.18
N ALA A 237 5.40 16.49 -21.66
CA ALA A 237 6.52 16.05 -22.49
C ALA A 237 6.65 16.86 -23.78
N LEU A 238 5.52 17.18 -24.44
CA LEU A 238 5.51 18.03 -25.63
C LEU A 238 6.04 19.44 -25.32
N LEU A 239 5.61 20.05 -24.21
CA LEU A 239 6.08 21.36 -23.78
C LEU A 239 7.59 21.38 -23.51
N VAL A 240 8.13 20.34 -22.88
CA VAL A 240 9.57 20.22 -22.64
C VAL A 240 10.35 20.11 -23.96
N VAL A 241 9.85 19.34 -24.93
CA VAL A 241 10.47 19.24 -26.26
C VAL A 241 10.46 20.60 -26.97
N VAL A 242 9.34 21.31 -26.95
CA VAL A 242 9.24 22.66 -27.56
C VAL A 242 10.22 23.64 -26.89
N ALA A 243 10.32 23.63 -25.57
CA ALA A 243 11.25 24.48 -24.84
C ALA A 243 12.73 24.17 -25.19
N LEU A 244 13.08 22.89 -25.32
CA LEU A 244 14.44 22.48 -25.71
C LEU A 244 14.77 22.90 -27.16
N VAL A 245 13.82 22.78 -28.09
CA VAL A 245 14.00 23.24 -29.48
C VAL A 245 14.18 24.75 -29.55
N ALA A 246 13.35 25.51 -28.81
CA ALA A 246 13.47 26.97 -28.74
C ALA A 246 14.81 27.43 -28.14
N ALA A 247 15.26 26.76 -27.07
CA ALA A 247 16.57 27.04 -26.47
C ALA A 247 17.74 26.70 -27.41
N GLY A 248 17.63 25.60 -28.18
CA GLY A 248 18.64 25.23 -29.17
C GLY A 248 18.75 26.23 -30.32
N LEU A 249 17.63 26.79 -30.78
CA LEU A 249 17.61 27.84 -31.81
C LEU A 249 18.24 29.15 -31.34
N LEU A 250 18.10 29.50 -30.06
CA LEU A 250 18.66 30.71 -29.45
C LEU A 250 20.19 30.66 -29.28
N VAL A 251 20.79 29.47 -29.26
CA VAL A 251 22.24 29.28 -29.12
C VAL A 251 22.94 29.24 -30.50
N ALA A 252 22.18 29.03 -31.58
CA ALA A 252 22.71 28.83 -32.93
C ALA A 252 22.58 30.05 -33.86
N GLY A 253 21.94 31.14 -33.40
CA GLY A 253 21.82 32.41 -34.14
C GLY A 253 22.60 33.53 -33.45
#